data_AF-H5UP58-F1
#
_entry.id   AF-H5UP58-F1
#
_cell.length_a   1.000
_cell.length_b   1.000
_cell.length_c   1.000
_cell.angle_alpha   90.00
_cell.angle_beta   90.00
_cell.angle_gamma   90.00
#
_symmetry.space_group_name_H-M   'P 1'
#
loop_
_entity.id
_entity.type
_entity.pdbx_description
1 polymer ?
#
loop_
_entity_poly.entity_id
_entity_poly.type
_entity_poly.pdbx_seq_one_letter_code
_entity_poly.pdbx_strand_id
1 'polypeptide(L)'
;MATLFRPTAAPDVAATSRDPSHRSLGLHGRILLVALIGGLATSLDARRAQAAGEAAAAARQARLAIIISSLVALPLLVLLALRIAKAILDSVLWVRNSLRAMRSGDLTVPCVATTNDEVGDMARSAEDTRVAMQAIIGDVSPAASSVAAPSEELTATATAAELDHATNSASHQAGTARGSAQNMARNIDTVAQRAAELQTLVGRFTY
;
A
#
# COMPACT_ATOMS: atom_id res chain seq x y z
N MET A 1 6.14 41.81 119.34
CA MET A 1 6.46 43.22 119.02
C MET A 1 5.51 43.67 117.92
N ALA A 2 4.27 44.14 118.14
CA ALA A 2 3.85 45.30 118.95
C ALA A 2 4.82 46.46 118.72
N THR A 3 4.49 47.53 117.98
CA THR A 3 3.56 48.64 118.30
C THR A 3 3.58 49.62 117.11
N LEU A 4 2.72 50.60 116.87
CA LEU A 4 1.40 51.01 117.36
C LEU A 4 0.83 51.95 116.28
N PHE A 5 -0.48 51.89 116.17
CA PHE A 5 -1.36 52.73 115.36
C PHE A 5 -1.48 54.16 115.93
N ARG A 6 -1.47 55.19 115.07
CA ARG A 6 -2.45 56.29 115.13
C ARG A 6 -2.53 57.11 113.81
N PRO A 7 -3.71 57.72 113.52
CA PRO A 7 -4.14 58.14 112.18
C PRO A 7 -4.13 59.66 111.97
N THR A 8 -4.22 60.13 110.71
CA THR A 8 -4.94 61.36 110.33
C THR A 8 -5.09 61.52 108.81
N ALA A 9 -6.29 61.97 108.41
CA ALA A 9 -6.67 62.73 107.21
C ALA A 9 -6.83 62.00 105.86
N ALA A 10 -8.07 61.99 105.37
CA ALA A 10 -8.41 61.80 103.96
C ALA A 10 -7.97 63.01 103.12
N PRO A 11 -7.60 62.79 101.85
CA PRO A 11 -7.98 63.69 100.76
C PRO A 11 -8.72 62.86 99.69
N ASP A 12 -9.97 63.17 99.41
CA ASP A 12 -10.42 64.23 98.48
C ASP A 12 -10.38 63.77 97.02
N VAL A 13 -11.57 63.72 96.44
CA VAL A 13 -11.83 63.32 95.06
C VAL A 13 -11.54 64.52 94.18
N ALA A 14 -10.35 64.58 93.57
CA ALA A 14 -10.08 65.59 92.56
C ALA A 14 -9.13 65.07 91.47
N ALA A 15 -9.73 64.77 90.32
CA ALA A 15 -9.18 64.99 89.00
C ALA A 15 -7.77 64.44 88.73
N THR A 16 -7.68 63.16 88.37
CA THR A 16 -6.74 62.76 87.32
C THR A 16 -7.24 63.39 86.02
N SER A 17 -6.80 64.62 85.80
CA SER A 17 -7.01 65.38 84.57
C SER A 17 -6.68 64.47 83.39
N ARG A 18 -7.69 64.21 82.55
CA ARG A 18 -7.48 63.94 81.12
C ARG A 18 -6.39 64.89 80.65
N ASP A 19 -5.21 64.37 80.35
CA ASP A 19 -4.26 65.09 79.51
C ASP A 19 -4.94 65.24 78.14
N PRO A 20 -5.42 66.44 77.76
CA PRO A 20 -6.13 66.65 76.51
C PRO A 20 -5.15 67.17 75.46
N SER A 21 -3.87 66.80 75.51
CA SER A 21 -2.89 67.10 74.48
C SER A 21 -3.05 66.19 73.23
N HIS A 22 -4.30 65.89 72.85
CA HIS A 22 -4.62 65.66 71.45
C HIS A 22 -4.40 67.01 70.75
N ARG A 23 -3.19 67.26 70.25
CA ARG A 23 -2.90 68.38 69.36
C ARG A 23 -3.94 68.35 68.23
N SER A 24 -4.97 69.16 68.35
CA SER A 24 -5.96 69.33 67.30
C SER A 24 -5.20 69.85 66.10
N LEU A 25 -5.22 69.10 64.99
CA LEU A 25 -4.76 69.64 63.72
C LEU A 25 -5.55 70.92 63.49
N GLY A 26 -4.88 72.07 63.51
CA GLY A 26 -5.50 73.35 63.17
C GLY A 26 -6.17 73.25 61.80
N LEU A 27 -7.10 74.16 61.50
CA LEU A 27 -7.88 74.18 60.26
C LEU A 27 -7.01 73.94 59.01
N HIS A 28 -5.83 74.56 58.96
CA HIS A 28 -4.82 74.38 57.92
C HIS A 28 -4.31 72.94 57.78
N GLY A 29 -4.03 72.25 58.89
CA GLY A 29 -3.57 70.85 58.87
C GLY A 29 -4.65 69.89 58.36
N ARG A 30 -5.93 70.15 58.68
CA ARG A 30 -7.07 69.36 58.18
C ARG A 30 -7.28 69.56 56.68
N ILE A 31 -7.18 70.79 56.19
CA ILE A 31 -7.26 71.10 54.75
C ILE A 31 -6.12 70.42 53.98
N LEU A 32 -4.89 70.49 54.49
CA LEU A 32 -3.73 69.82 53.90
C LEU A 32 -3.93 68.29 53.86
N LEU A 33 -4.44 67.69 54.94
CA LEU A 33 -4.70 66.25 55.01
C LEU A 33 -5.76 65.81 53.99
N VAL A 34 -6.87 66.55 53.87
CA VAL A 34 -7.92 66.26 52.87
C VAL A 34 -7.36 66.40 51.45
N ALA A 35 -6.56 67.43 51.18
CA ALA A 35 -5.90 67.62 49.89
C ALA A 35 -4.91 66.48 49.57
N LEU A 36 -4.15 66.02 50.57
CA LEU A 36 -3.20 64.91 50.43
C LEU A 36 -3.93 63.58 50.15
N ILE A 37 -4.99 63.27 50.90
CA ILE A 37 -5.81 62.06 50.70
C ILE A 37 -6.48 62.10 49.34
N GLY A 38 -7.04 63.25 48.94
CA GLY A 38 -7.61 63.47 47.61
C GLY A 38 -6.57 63.26 46.50
N GLY A 39 -5.36 63.80 46.66
CA GLY A 39 -4.23 63.58 45.75
C GLY A 39 -3.78 62.12 45.67
N LEU A 40 -3.80 61.39 46.80
CA LEU A 40 -3.49 59.96 46.82
C LEU A 40 -4.56 59.15 46.06
N ALA A 41 -5.85 59.43 46.31
CA ALA A 41 -6.95 58.76 45.62
C ALA A 41 -6.89 58.97 44.09
N THR A 42 -6.68 60.20 43.63
CA THR A 42 -6.54 60.49 42.19
C THR A 42 -5.31 59.82 41.58
N SER A 43 -4.18 59.77 42.31
CA SER A 43 -2.97 59.08 41.84
C SER A 43 -3.14 57.56 41.74
N LEU A 44 -3.93 56.94 42.65
CA LEU A 44 -4.26 55.52 42.59
C LEU A 44 -5.19 55.20 41.42
N ASP A 45 -6.21 56.02 41.20
CA ASP A 45 -7.15 55.83 40.08
C ASP A 45 -6.44 56.02 38.74
N ALA A 46 -5.53 57.00 38.62
CA ALA A 46 -4.69 57.17 37.44
C ALA A 46 -3.81 55.94 37.17
N ARG A 47 -3.16 55.37 38.21
CA ARG A 47 -2.35 54.15 38.09
C ARG A 47 -3.17 52.93 37.70
N ARG A 48 -4.38 52.77 38.26
CA ARG A 48 -5.31 51.68 37.91
C ARG A 48 -5.78 51.80 36.45
N ALA A 49 -6.15 53.00 36.02
CA ALA A 49 -6.57 53.25 34.64
C ALA A 49 -5.41 52.99 33.65
N GLN A 50 -4.20 53.41 34.00
CA GLN A 50 -3.00 53.11 33.20
C GLN A 50 -2.73 51.60 33.12
N ALA A 51 -2.71 50.90 34.26
CA ALA A 51 -2.49 49.45 34.29
C ALA A 51 -3.57 48.67 33.52
N ALA A 52 -4.84 49.10 33.62
CA ALA A 52 -5.93 48.52 32.84
C ALA A 52 -5.76 48.75 31.33
N GLY A 53 -5.33 49.95 30.94
CA GLY A 53 -5.03 50.29 29.54
C GLY A 53 -3.87 49.47 28.95
N GLU A 54 -2.78 49.34 29.70
CA GLU A 54 -1.62 48.52 29.32
C GLU A 54 -2.01 47.03 29.19
N ALA A 55 -2.77 46.50 30.15
CA ALA A 55 -3.29 45.13 30.10
C ALA A 55 -4.20 44.90 28.87
N ALA A 56 -5.10 45.84 28.57
CA ALA A 56 -5.98 45.75 27.41
C ALA A 56 -5.20 45.81 26.08
N ALA A 57 -4.18 46.67 25.99
CA ALA A 57 -3.30 46.77 24.83
C ALA A 57 -2.50 45.48 24.61
N ALA A 58 -1.90 44.93 25.67
CA ALA A 58 -1.18 43.66 25.62
C ALA A 58 -2.10 42.50 25.20
N ALA A 59 -3.30 42.43 25.78
CA ALA A 59 -4.30 41.42 25.41
C ALA A 59 -4.72 41.53 23.93
N ARG A 60 -4.88 42.76 23.40
CA ARG A 60 -5.18 42.99 21.98
C ARG A 60 -4.03 42.54 21.08
N GLN A 61 -2.78 42.87 21.41
CA GLN A 61 -1.62 42.43 20.65
C GLN A 61 -1.50 40.90 20.66
N ALA A 62 -1.63 40.26 21.82
CA ALA A 62 -1.59 38.80 21.92
C ALA A 62 -2.72 38.15 21.09
N ARG A 63 -3.94 38.69 21.15
CA ARG A 63 -5.06 38.19 20.35
C ARG A 63 -4.80 38.33 18.85
N LEU A 64 -4.28 39.47 18.39
CA LEU A 64 -3.93 39.66 16.98
C LEU A 64 -2.80 38.72 16.55
N ALA A 65 -1.77 38.55 17.37
CA ALA A 65 -0.68 37.62 17.09
C ALA A 65 -1.20 36.18 16.92
N ILE A 66 -2.07 35.72 17.83
CA ILE A 66 -2.70 34.39 17.75
C ILE A 66 -3.57 34.25 16.49
N ILE A 67 -4.38 35.25 16.16
CA ILE A 67 -5.24 35.20 14.97
C ILE A 67 -4.37 35.13 13.70
N ILE A 68 -3.37 35.99 13.58
CA ILE A 68 -2.48 36.03 12.41
C ILE A 68 -1.69 34.72 12.29
N SER A 69 -1.09 34.24 13.39
CA SER A 69 -0.34 32.98 13.36
C SER A 69 -1.24 31.81 13.00
N SER A 70 -2.49 31.78 13.48
CA SER A 70 -3.45 30.71 13.15
C SER A 70 -3.89 30.76 11.69
N LEU A 71 -4.15 31.97 11.16
CA LEU A 71 -4.52 32.18 9.75
C LEU A 71 -3.41 31.77 8.78
N VAL A 72 -2.15 31.78 9.21
CA VAL A 72 -1.02 31.33 8.38
C VAL A 72 -0.72 29.84 8.61
N ALA A 73 -0.68 29.39 9.86
CA ALA A 73 -0.32 28.02 10.19
C ALA A 73 -1.35 26.99 9.70
N LEU A 74 -2.66 27.27 9.82
CA LEU A 74 -3.70 26.32 9.40
C LEU A 74 -3.66 26.03 7.89
N PRO A 75 -3.65 27.04 6.99
CA PRO A 75 -3.54 26.78 5.56
C PRO A 75 -2.24 26.08 5.17
N LEU A 76 -1.11 26.43 5.79
CA LEU A 76 0.17 25.75 5.53
C LEU A 76 0.12 24.28 5.92
N LEU A 77 -0.47 23.96 7.08
CA LEU A 77 -0.65 22.58 7.53
C LEU A 77 -1.54 21.79 6.58
N VAL A 78 -2.69 22.36 6.17
CA VAL A 78 -3.61 21.72 5.21
C VAL A 78 -2.92 21.51 3.85
N LEU A 79 -2.20 22.52 3.35
CA LEU A 79 -1.48 22.44 2.09
C LEU A 79 -0.42 21.33 2.13
N LEU A 80 0.36 21.26 3.21
CA LEU A 80 1.38 20.23 3.39
C LEU A 80 0.76 18.84 3.47
N ALA A 81 -0.31 18.67 4.25
CA ALA A 81 -1.04 17.42 4.36
C ALA A 81 -1.58 16.93 3.00
N LEU A 82 -2.19 17.84 2.22
CA LEU A 82 -2.69 17.52 0.88
C LEU A 82 -1.56 17.15 -0.09
N ARG A 83 -0.41 17.83 0.00
CA ARG A 83 0.75 17.52 -0.85
C ARG A 83 1.33 16.15 -0.55
N ILE A 84 1.48 15.81 0.73
CA ILE A 84 1.96 14.49 1.15
C ILE A 84 0.95 13.42 0.73
N ALA A 85 -0.34 13.62 1.02
CA ALA A 85 -1.38 12.66 0.66
C ALA A 85 -1.46 12.40 -0.85
N LYS A 86 -1.36 13.47 -1.66
CA LYS A 86 -1.34 13.34 -3.12
C LYS A 86 -0.10 12.60 -3.62
N ALA A 87 1.08 12.91 -3.09
CA ALA A 87 2.31 12.23 -3.49
C ALA A 87 2.27 10.72 -3.18
N ILE A 88 1.79 10.34 -1.99
CA ILE A 88 1.63 8.93 -1.60
C ILE A 88 0.60 8.25 -2.50
N LEU A 89 -0.57 8.87 -2.70
CA LEU A 89 -1.64 8.27 -3.49
C LEU A 89 -1.23 8.07 -4.95
N ASP A 90 -0.59 9.08 -5.56
CA ASP A 90 -0.12 9.01 -6.94
C ASP A 90 0.90 7.85 -7.10
N SER A 91 1.85 7.71 -6.16
CA SER A 91 2.83 6.61 -6.17
C SER A 91 2.18 5.23 -6.05
N VAL A 92 1.26 5.06 -5.10
CA VAL A 92 0.54 3.78 -4.90
C VAL A 92 -0.35 3.43 -6.09
N LEU A 93 -1.06 4.40 -6.66
CA LEU A 93 -1.91 4.19 -7.84
C LEU A 93 -1.09 3.75 -9.05
N TRP A 94 0.12 4.27 -9.19
CA TRP A 94 1.00 3.95 -10.29
C TRP A 94 1.47 2.48 -10.21
N VAL A 95 1.95 2.03 -9.05
CA VAL A 95 2.27 0.60 -8.80
C VAL A 95 1.05 -0.29 -9.04
N ARG A 96 -0.13 0.10 -8.52
CA ARG A 96 -1.38 -0.65 -8.73
C ARG A 96 -1.71 -0.80 -10.21
N ASN A 97 -1.51 0.23 -11.02
CA ASN A 97 -1.80 0.20 -12.45
C ASN A 97 -0.85 -0.74 -13.19
N SER A 98 0.45 -0.73 -12.87
CA SER A 98 1.42 -1.68 -13.45
C SER A 98 1.10 -3.12 -13.06
N LEU A 99 0.76 -3.38 -11.79
CA LEU A 99 0.30 -4.71 -11.35
C LEU A 99 -1.00 -5.15 -12.07
N ARG A 100 -1.92 -4.22 -12.32
CA ARG A 100 -3.16 -4.51 -13.06
C ARG A 100 -2.89 -4.83 -14.53
N ALA A 101 -1.95 -4.12 -15.16
CA ALA A 101 -1.49 -4.42 -16.51
C ALA A 101 -0.86 -5.81 -16.59
N MET A 102 0.02 -6.15 -15.63
CA MET A 102 0.60 -7.50 -15.53
C MET A 102 -0.46 -8.59 -15.36
N ARG A 103 -1.49 -8.34 -14.54
CA ARG A 103 -2.62 -9.28 -14.40
C ARG A 103 -3.33 -9.54 -15.73
N SER A 104 -3.43 -8.55 -16.60
CA SER A 104 -3.99 -8.72 -17.96
C SER A 104 -3.00 -9.29 -18.98
N GLY A 105 -1.77 -9.63 -18.57
CA GLY A 105 -0.73 -10.13 -19.45
C GLY A 105 0.05 -9.04 -20.18
N ASP A 106 -0.27 -7.77 -19.95
CA ASP A 106 0.50 -6.65 -20.47
C ASP A 106 1.68 -6.37 -19.55
N LEU A 107 2.81 -6.98 -19.89
CA LEU A 107 4.06 -6.76 -19.18
C LEU A 107 4.82 -5.53 -19.71
N THR A 108 4.27 -4.72 -20.62
CA THR A 108 4.99 -3.58 -21.21
C THR A 108 4.94 -2.32 -20.36
N VAL A 109 4.06 -2.28 -19.35
CA VAL A 109 3.91 -1.16 -18.43
C VAL A 109 4.93 -1.29 -17.28
N PRO A 110 5.97 -0.44 -17.22
CA PRO A 110 7.02 -0.56 -16.20
C PRO A 110 6.52 -0.21 -14.79
N CYS A 111 7.30 -0.55 -13.78
CA CYS A 111 7.12 -0.19 -12.38
C CYS A 111 8.31 0.64 -11.78
N VAL A 112 8.58 1.83 -12.33
CA VAL A 112 9.41 2.94 -11.82
C VAL A 112 9.11 3.34 -10.36
N ALA A 113 10.13 3.20 -9.51
CA ALA A 113 10.15 3.79 -8.18
C ALA A 113 10.44 5.30 -8.24
N THR A 114 9.51 6.11 -7.75
CA THR A 114 9.65 7.59 -7.69
C THR A 114 10.05 8.11 -6.31
N THR A 115 9.98 7.24 -5.29
CA THR A 115 10.24 7.55 -3.89
C THR A 115 11.32 6.63 -3.30
N ASN A 116 11.95 7.07 -2.22
CA ASN A 116 12.97 6.30 -1.48
C ASN A 116 12.43 5.78 -0.14
N ASP A 117 11.15 5.44 -0.11
CA ASP A 117 10.42 4.88 1.02
C ASP A 117 9.97 3.44 0.71
N GLU A 118 9.16 2.86 1.60
CA GLU A 118 8.61 1.51 1.45
C GLU A 118 7.73 1.36 0.20
N VAL A 119 7.12 2.46 -0.29
CA VAL A 119 6.36 2.46 -1.54
C VAL A 119 7.31 2.34 -2.74
N GLY A 120 8.47 3.01 -2.67
CA GLY A 120 9.54 2.86 -3.65
C GLY A 120 10.11 1.44 -3.71
N ASP A 121 10.30 0.80 -2.55
CA ASP A 121 10.75 -0.60 -2.48
C ASP A 121 9.71 -1.58 -3.06
N MET A 122 8.43 -1.33 -2.81
CA MET A 122 7.34 -2.08 -3.43
C MET A 122 7.32 -1.90 -4.95
N ALA A 123 7.54 -0.68 -5.45
CA ALA A 123 7.63 -0.41 -6.88
C ALA A 123 8.79 -1.17 -7.53
N ARG A 124 9.99 -1.14 -6.92
CA ARG A 124 11.17 -1.91 -7.38
C ARG A 124 10.88 -3.41 -7.44
N SER A 125 10.32 -3.97 -6.36
CA SER A 125 10.01 -5.40 -6.29
C SER A 125 8.97 -5.83 -7.36
N ALA A 126 7.99 -4.97 -7.63
CA ALA A 126 7.01 -5.20 -8.68
C ALA A 126 7.64 -5.14 -10.08
N GLU A 127 8.63 -4.26 -10.30
CA GLU A 127 9.38 -4.20 -11.56
C GLU A 127 10.23 -5.45 -11.77
N ASP A 128 10.97 -5.89 -10.75
CA ASP A 128 11.77 -7.11 -10.82
C ASP A 128 10.89 -8.33 -11.16
N THR A 129 9.69 -8.39 -10.57
CA THR A 129 8.69 -9.43 -10.88
C THR A 129 8.23 -9.34 -12.34
N ARG A 130 7.95 -8.13 -12.84
CA ARG A 130 7.54 -7.91 -14.24
C ARG A 130 8.62 -8.40 -15.21
N VAL A 131 9.87 -8.03 -14.96
CA VAL A 131 11.02 -8.40 -15.79
C VAL A 131 11.25 -9.91 -15.76
N ALA A 132 11.19 -10.53 -14.57
CA ALA A 132 11.31 -11.99 -14.45
C ALA A 132 10.20 -12.72 -15.22
N MET A 133 8.96 -12.21 -15.16
CA MET A 133 7.84 -12.79 -15.90
C MET A 133 8.01 -12.64 -17.42
N GLN A 134 8.55 -11.51 -17.90
CA GLN A 134 8.90 -11.34 -19.31
C GLN A 134 9.95 -12.35 -19.76
N ALA A 135 10.99 -12.58 -18.95
CA ALA A 135 12.03 -13.56 -19.24
C ALA A 135 11.45 -14.98 -19.31
N ILE A 136 10.63 -15.39 -18.32
CA ILE A 136 10.00 -16.71 -18.30
C ILE A 136 9.14 -16.93 -19.55
N ILE A 137 8.31 -15.97 -19.93
CA ILE A 137 7.49 -16.07 -21.15
C ILE A 137 8.38 -16.12 -22.40
N GLY A 138 9.45 -15.34 -22.42
CA GLY A 138 10.47 -15.35 -23.46
C GLY A 138 11.15 -16.71 -23.61
N ASP A 139 11.41 -17.43 -22.51
CA ASP A 139 12.06 -18.74 -22.49
C ASP A 139 11.11 -19.89 -22.82
N VAL A 140 9.82 -19.77 -22.48
CA VAL A 140 8.80 -20.78 -22.80
C VAL A 140 8.58 -20.94 -24.30
N SER A 141 8.64 -19.86 -25.08
CA SER A 141 8.42 -19.93 -26.53
C SER A 141 9.47 -20.77 -27.27
N PRO A 142 10.79 -20.55 -27.09
CA PRO A 142 11.84 -21.42 -27.64
C PRO A 142 11.73 -22.86 -27.15
N ALA A 143 11.42 -23.07 -25.87
CA ALA A 143 11.26 -24.41 -25.31
C ALA A 143 10.11 -25.18 -25.99
N ALA A 144 8.96 -24.54 -26.20
CA ALA A 144 7.84 -25.12 -26.93
C ALA A 144 8.19 -25.45 -28.39
N SER A 145 8.89 -24.56 -29.09
CA SER A 145 9.38 -24.82 -30.45
C SER A 145 10.40 -25.98 -30.48
N SER A 146 11.28 -26.06 -29.49
CA SER A 146 12.27 -27.13 -29.37
C SER A 146 11.64 -28.49 -29.07
N VAL A 147 10.43 -28.53 -28.50
CA VAL A 147 9.67 -29.79 -28.27
C VAL A 147 8.80 -30.15 -29.48
N ALA A 148 8.27 -29.15 -30.19
CA ALA A 148 7.45 -29.37 -31.38
C ALA A 148 8.22 -30.07 -32.51
N ALA A 149 9.44 -29.60 -32.83
CA ALA A 149 10.21 -30.15 -33.95
C ALA A 149 10.57 -31.65 -33.77
N PRO A 150 11.09 -32.12 -32.61
CA PRO A 150 11.29 -33.55 -32.38
C PRO A 150 10.00 -34.37 -32.37
N SER A 151 8.88 -33.77 -31.95
CA SER A 151 7.58 -34.46 -31.93
C SER A 151 7.03 -34.68 -33.34
N GLU A 152 7.23 -33.70 -34.23
CA GLU A 152 6.93 -33.82 -35.67
C GLU A 152 7.83 -34.88 -36.32
N GLU A 153 9.12 -34.86 -36.02
CA GLU A 153 10.07 -35.86 -36.51
C GLU A 153 9.69 -37.27 -36.03
N LEU A 154 9.45 -37.47 -34.73
CA LEU A 154 9.00 -38.75 -34.17
C LEU A 154 7.70 -39.26 -34.81
N THR A 155 6.75 -38.38 -35.09
CA THR A 155 5.49 -38.74 -35.76
C THR A 155 5.77 -39.16 -37.21
N ALA A 156 6.64 -38.46 -37.91
CA ALA A 156 7.09 -38.84 -39.25
C ALA A 156 7.81 -40.19 -39.26
N THR A 157 8.68 -40.45 -38.28
CA THR A 157 9.40 -41.73 -38.17
C THR A 157 8.47 -42.89 -37.80
N ALA A 158 7.51 -42.65 -36.91
CA ALA A 158 6.50 -43.65 -36.52
C ALA A 158 5.62 -44.04 -37.71
N THR A 159 5.11 -43.07 -38.47
CA THR A 159 4.29 -43.32 -39.67
C THR A 159 5.06 -44.02 -40.79
N ALA A 160 6.35 -43.69 -40.98
CA ALA A 160 7.22 -44.40 -41.92
C ALA A 160 7.39 -45.87 -41.53
N ALA A 161 7.64 -46.16 -40.24
CA ALA A 161 7.78 -47.53 -39.75
C ALA A 161 6.48 -48.35 -39.90
N GLU A 162 5.31 -47.76 -39.64
CA GLU A 162 4.03 -48.41 -39.88
C GLU A 162 3.81 -48.74 -41.36
N LEU A 163 4.18 -47.82 -42.26
CA LEU A 163 4.08 -48.05 -43.70
C LEU A 163 4.99 -49.19 -44.16
N ASP A 164 6.22 -49.27 -43.65
CA ASP A 164 7.14 -50.37 -43.94
C ASP A 164 6.56 -51.71 -43.49
N HIS A 165 5.96 -51.76 -42.30
CA HIS A 165 5.27 -52.96 -41.80
C HIS A 165 4.08 -53.37 -42.68
N ALA A 166 3.25 -52.41 -43.10
CA ALA A 166 2.11 -52.65 -43.99
C ALA A 166 2.58 -53.17 -45.36
N THR A 167 3.64 -52.57 -45.93
CA THR A 167 4.18 -52.93 -47.24
C THR A 167 4.83 -54.31 -47.22
N ASN A 168 5.54 -54.66 -46.14
CA ASN A 168 6.11 -55.99 -45.97
C ASN A 168 5.03 -57.07 -45.80
N SER A 169 3.97 -56.77 -45.05
CA SER A 169 2.80 -57.64 -44.89
C SER A 169 2.05 -57.86 -46.21
N ALA A 170 1.86 -56.81 -47.00
CA ALA A 170 1.27 -56.89 -48.34
C ALA A 170 2.13 -57.71 -49.30
N SER A 171 3.46 -57.54 -49.24
CA SER A 171 4.41 -58.33 -50.04
C SER A 171 4.37 -59.81 -49.69
N HIS A 172 4.26 -60.14 -48.40
CA HIS A 172 4.06 -61.52 -47.93
C HIS A 172 2.75 -62.12 -48.47
N GLN A 173 1.64 -61.39 -48.37
CA GLN A 173 0.34 -61.83 -48.89
C GLN A 173 0.35 -62.00 -50.42
N ALA A 174 1.01 -61.11 -51.15
CA ALA A 174 1.19 -61.25 -52.59
C ALA A 174 2.04 -62.49 -52.94
N GLY A 175 3.06 -62.79 -52.14
CA GLY A 175 3.88 -64.00 -52.26
C GLY A 175 3.06 -65.29 -52.05
N THR A 176 2.25 -65.34 -50.99
CA THR A 176 1.37 -66.50 -50.73
C THR A 176 0.30 -66.65 -51.80
N ALA A 177 -0.31 -65.55 -52.26
CA ALA A 177 -1.28 -65.57 -53.36
C ALA A 177 -0.67 -66.09 -54.66
N ARG A 178 0.56 -65.66 -55.00
CA ARG A 178 1.29 -66.16 -56.17
C ARG A 178 1.57 -67.66 -56.05
N GLY A 179 1.97 -68.14 -54.87
CA GLY A 179 2.17 -69.56 -54.61
C GLY A 179 0.88 -70.39 -54.79
N SER A 180 -0.25 -69.90 -54.26
CA SER A 180 -1.56 -70.52 -54.48
C SER A 180 -1.95 -70.55 -55.95
N ALA A 181 -1.73 -69.46 -56.69
CA ALA A 181 -1.99 -69.42 -58.13
C ALA A 181 -1.15 -70.43 -58.92
N GLN A 182 0.13 -70.60 -58.57
CA GLN A 182 0.99 -71.62 -59.17
C GLN A 182 0.50 -73.04 -58.88
N ASN A 183 0.02 -73.31 -57.66
CA ASN A 183 -0.56 -74.61 -57.31
C ASN A 183 -1.88 -74.86 -58.05
N MET A 184 -2.74 -73.85 -58.18
CA MET A 184 -3.97 -73.94 -58.99
C MET A 184 -3.65 -74.24 -60.46
N ALA A 185 -2.67 -73.56 -61.05
CA ALA A 185 -2.24 -73.82 -62.42
C ALA A 185 -1.78 -75.27 -62.61
N ARG A 186 -0.93 -75.79 -61.70
CA ARG A 186 -0.51 -77.21 -61.73
C ARG A 186 -1.67 -78.19 -61.57
N ASN A 187 -2.64 -77.86 -60.71
CA ASN A 187 -3.84 -78.67 -60.54
C ASN A 187 -4.71 -78.66 -61.82
N ILE A 188 -4.88 -77.51 -62.47
CA ILE A 188 -5.60 -77.38 -63.75
C ILE A 188 -4.89 -78.20 -64.84
N ASP A 189 -3.56 -78.12 -64.95
CA ASP A 189 -2.79 -78.94 -65.89
C ASP A 189 -3.00 -80.44 -65.63
N THR A 190 -2.97 -80.85 -64.36
CA THR A 190 -3.22 -82.24 -63.94
C THR A 190 -4.66 -82.68 -64.30
N VAL A 191 -5.65 -81.81 -64.08
CA VAL A 191 -7.05 -82.08 -64.45
C VAL A 191 -7.20 -82.18 -65.97
N ALA A 192 -6.55 -81.31 -66.74
CA ALA A 192 -6.56 -81.35 -68.19
C ALA A 192 -5.96 -82.65 -68.73
N GLN A 193 -4.83 -83.10 -68.17
CA GLN A 193 -4.23 -84.41 -68.51
C GLN A 193 -5.20 -85.56 -68.23
N ARG A 194 -5.82 -85.59 -67.04
CA ARG A 194 -6.81 -86.63 -66.69
C ARG A 194 -8.04 -86.61 -67.60
N ALA A 195 -8.51 -85.42 -67.97
CA ALA A 195 -9.61 -85.28 -68.91
C ALA A 195 -9.25 -85.80 -70.30
N ALA A 196 -8.03 -85.54 -70.78
CA ALA A 196 -7.53 -86.05 -72.07
C ALA A 196 -7.40 -87.58 -72.07
N GLU A 197 -6.92 -88.17 -70.97
CA GLU A 197 -6.88 -89.64 -70.78
C GLU A 197 -8.28 -90.24 -70.85
N LEU A 198 -9.25 -89.64 -70.15
CA LEU A 198 -10.66 -90.06 -70.19
C LEU A 198 -11.24 -89.94 -71.60
N GLN A 199 -10.96 -88.85 -72.32
CA GLN A 199 -11.42 -88.67 -73.70
C GLN A 199 -10.89 -89.77 -74.62
N THR A 200 -9.61 -90.12 -74.47
CA THR A 200 -8.96 -91.20 -75.22
C THR A 200 -9.57 -92.57 -74.86
N LEU A 201 -9.84 -92.80 -73.56
CA LEU A 201 -10.48 -94.01 -73.07
C LEU A 201 -11.90 -94.16 -73.64
N VAL A 202 -12.71 -93.10 -73.59
CA VAL A 202 -14.09 -93.08 -74.14
C VAL A 202 -14.06 -93.29 -75.65
N GLY A 203 -13.15 -92.62 -76.38
CA GLY A 203 -12.97 -92.81 -77.82
C GLY A 203 -12.60 -94.25 -78.20
N ARG A 204 -11.92 -94.99 -77.30
CA ARG A 204 -11.60 -96.41 -77.49
C ARG A 204 -12.82 -97.33 -77.27
N PHE A 205 -13.87 -96.89 -76.60
CA PHE A 205 -15.10 -97.66 -76.39
C PHE A 205 -16.19 -97.40 -77.44
N THR A 206 -16.08 -96.35 -78.24
CA THR A 206 -17.07 -95.95 -79.26
C THR A 206 -16.75 -96.41 -80.69
N TYR A 207 -15.83 -97.36 -80.87
CA TYR A 207 -15.54 -98.09 -82.11
C TYR A 207 -15.53 -99.59 -81.84
#